data_AF-A0AAU4ZML7-F1
#
_entry.id   AF-A0AAU4ZML7-F1
#
_cell.length_a   1.000
_cell.length_b   1.000
_cell.length_c   1.000
_cell.angle_alpha   90.00
_cell.angle_beta   90.00
_cell.angle_gamma   90.00
#
_symmetry.space_group_name_H-M   'P 1'
#
loop_
_entity.id
_entity.type
_entity.pdbx_description
1 polymer ?
#
loop_
_entity_poly.entity_id
_entity_poly.type
_entity_poly.pdbx_seq_one_letter_code
_entity_poly.pdbx_strand_id
1 'polypeptide(L)'
;MRKETAKRKKKPLVMLGMGSLVAAGLTVPAYTAGASEPTADCDAADDAIYTPPAAAPATPGQVVSCRPTKLPHVPGNIPMDAWKVQYSSTNNAGGPVAVSGTVAVPKAEWRGPGPRPIVAFNPGTLGLGPQCAFSKQLAGEYQDAYEGDNISAALKAGYAIAATDGAGYLTGQTHPYVSGQDAGHALLDIARVAPAVPGSGLDGKAPVGLWGYSEGGAASLWAAQLADSYAPDVNVVADASGGVPGDLKAVAKALDGGPFAGFLADALVGLAAAHPQMPFDEIMNGTGKEAIEKAKSLCLVGTIANFAGQKVENYSTDQLSLDGIYALAGGDGTTWGEVVDRQKLGTRIGPRGSGAKYEIGFPVMQYRGLFDEVIPTETEDATRQAYCSAQVPTRWKTYPGEHLTADNQAVNDVVAWLGDRFAGKTEYGNC
;
A
#
# COMPACT_ATOMS: atom_id res chain seq x y z
N MET A 1 56.75 -37.47 12.83
CA MET A 1 58.20 -37.14 12.77
C MET A 1 58.43 -36.44 11.44
N ARG A 2 58.98 -35.24 11.28
CA ARG A 2 59.81 -34.33 12.08
C ARG A 2 59.37 -32.88 11.77
N LYS A 3 59.48 -32.01 12.77
CA LYS A 3 59.42 -30.54 12.63
C LYS A 3 60.70 -30.05 11.95
N GLU A 4 60.60 -29.04 11.10
CA GLU A 4 61.71 -28.10 10.88
C GLU A 4 61.20 -26.66 10.74
N THR A 5 61.98 -25.77 11.33
CA THR A 5 61.67 -24.37 11.68
C THR A 5 62.58 -23.48 10.85
N ALA A 6 62.09 -22.38 10.29
CA ALA A 6 62.96 -21.36 9.69
C ALA A 6 62.46 -19.92 9.93
N LYS A 7 62.97 -19.37 11.03
CA LYS A 7 63.38 -17.98 11.34
C LYS A 7 62.90 -16.81 10.44
N ARG A 8 62.16 -15.90 11.09
CA ARG A 8 62.02 -14.47 10.77
C ARG A 8 63.39 -13.76 10.73
N LYS A 9 63.63 -12.94 9.70
CA LYS A 9 64.61 -11.84 9.72
C LYS A 9 63.88 -10.51 9.51
N LYS A 10 64.02 -9.62 10.49
CA LYS A 10 63.61 -8.21 10.46
C LYS A 10 64.55 -7.42 9.55
N LYS A 11 64.01 -6.44 8.80
CA LYS A 11 64.77 -5.36 8.14
C LYS A 11 64.30 -4.00 8.68
N PRO A 12 65.18 -2.97 8.66
CA PRO A 12 65.15 -1.87 9.62
C PRO A 12 64.23 -0.73 9.22
N LEU A 13 63.79 -0.01 10.25
CA LEU A 13 63.08 1.26 10.25
C LEU A 13 64.06 2.37 9.88
N VAL A 14 63.76 3.17 8.86
CA VAL A 14 64.40 4.47 8.61
C VAL A 14 63.35 5.55 8.83
N MET A 15 63.51 6.29 9.92
CA MET A 15 62.86 7.57 10.15
C MET A 15 63.48 8.62 9.21
N LEU A 16 62.64 9.37 8.51
CA LEU A 16 63.00 10.71 8.03
C LEU A 16 61.87 11.66 8.41
N GLY A 17 62.17 12.60 9.30
CA GLY A 17 61.27 13.65 9.75
C GLY A 17 61.38 14.92 8.91
N MET A 18 60.20 15.48 8.62
CA MET A 18 59.82 16.89 8.39
C MET A 18 60.65 17.78 7.46
N GLY A 19 59.99 18.20 6.38
CA GLY A 19 60.18 19.50 5.72
C GLY A 19 58.84 19.98 5.17
N SER A 20 58.12 20.79 5.95
CA SER A 20 56.84 21.38 5.56
C SER A 20 57.06 22.48 4.50
N LEU A 21 56.52 22.28 3.29
CA LEU A 21 56.25 23.36 2.35
C LEU A 21 54.74 23.61 2.33
N VAL A 22 54.34 24.74 2.91
CA VAL A 22 52.97 25.26 2.86
C VAL A 22 52.75 25.83 1.47
N ALA A 23 52.06 25.07 0.62
CA ALA A 23 51.45 25.61 -0.60
C ALA A 23 50.01 26.03 -0.26
N ALA A 24 49.77 27.33 -0.17
CA ALA A 24 48.43 27.90 -0.02
C ALA A 24 47.64 27.69 -1.32
N GLY A 25 46.97 26.56 -1.43
CA GLY A 25 45.97 26.30 -2.46
C GLY A 25 44.68 27.04 -2.11
N LEU A 26 44.34 28.06 -2.89
CA LEU A 26 43.01 28.68 -2.89
C LEU A 26 42.00 27.63 -3.35
N THR A 27 41.35 26.94 -2.41
CA THR A 27 40.16 26.14 -2.71
C THR A 27 38.98 27.10 -2.84
N VAL A 28 38.54 27.33 -4.08
CA VAL A 28 37.24 27.96 -4.33
C VAL A 28 36.18 26.97 -3.85
N PRO A 29 35.29 27.33 -2.90
CA PRO A 29 34.19 26.46 -2.54
C PRO A 29 33.28 26.36 -3.77
N ALA A 30 33.12 25.15 -4.30
CA ALA A 30 32.05 24.87 -5.23
C ALA A 30 30.73 25.03 -4.44
N TYR A 31 30.09 26.18 -4.59
CA TYR A 31 28.68 26.34 -4.25
C TYR A 31 27.91 25.42 -5.18
N THR A 32 27.60 24.19 -4.72
CA THR A 32 26.45 23.49 -5.24
C THR A 32 25.24 24.31 -4.81
N ALA A 33 24.73 25.15 -5.71
CA ALA A 33 23.40 25.69 -5.57
C ALA A 33 22.47 24.49 -5.36
N GLY A 34 21.94 24.34 -4.15
CA GLY A 34 20.80 23.48 -3.95
C GLY A 34 19.73 23.99 -4.90
N ALA A 35 19.39 23.19 -5.91
CA ALA A 35 18.16 23.43 -6.63
C ALA A 35 17.07 23.35 -5.57
N SER A 36 16.52 24.50 -5.16
CA SER A 36 15.23 24.54 -4.50
C SER A 36 14.29 23.84 -5.45
N GLU A 37 13.89 22.60 -5.12
CA GLU A 37 12.80 21.96 -5.82
C GLU A 37 11.63 22.95 -5.80
N PRO A 38 11.01 23.26 -6.95
CA PRO A 38 9.87 24.15 -6.97
C PRO A 38 8.84 23.55 -6.01
N THR A 39 8.54 24.26 -4.93
CA THR A 39 7.39 23.96 -4.09
C THR A 39 6.20 24.07 -5.03
N ALA A 40 5.57 22.95 -5.38
CA ALA A 40 4.38 22.95 -6.20
C ALA A 40 3.33 23.78 -5.44
N ASP A 41 3.12 25.03 -5.84
CA ASP A 41 1.96 25.79 -5.40
C ASP A 41 0.76 24.92 -5.77
N CYS A 42 0.00 24.43 -4.79
CA CYS A 42 -1.07 23.45 -5.04
C CYS A 42 -2.22 24.09 -5.82
N ASP A 43 -2.03 24.38 -7.11
CA ASP A 43 -2.95 25.08 -7.98
C ASP A 43 -3.19 24.34 -9.30
N ALA A 44 -2.76 23.08 -9.37
CA ALA A 44 -2.94 22.24 -10.54
C ALA A 44 -4.42 22.13 -10.93
N ALA A 45 -4.66 22.03 -12.24
CA ALA A 45 -5.98 21.69 -12.77
C ALA A 45 -6.42 20.28 -12.31
N ASP A 46 -7.73 20.01 -12.27
CA ASP A 46 -8.25 18.73 -11.74
C ASP A 46 -7.75 17.52 -12.55
N ASP A 47 -7.82 17.66 -13.87
CA ASP A 47 -7.41 16.66 -14.85
C ASP A 47 -5.91 16.37 -14.78
N ALA A 48 -5.10 17.38 -14.44
CA ALA A 48 -3.66 17.23 -14.27
C ALA A 48 -3.30 16.30 -13.10
N ILE A 49 -4.15 16.17 -12.07
CA ILE A 49 -3.93 15.20 -10.98
C ILE A 49 -4.02 13.76 -11.49
N TYR A 50 -4.89 13.51 -12.47
CA TYR A 50 -5.17 12.15 -12.97
C TYR A 50 -4.55 11.87 -14.33
N THR A 51 -3.76 12.79 -14.87
CA THR A 51 -3.02 12.59 -16.11
C THR A 51 -1.64 12.03 -15.77
N PRO A 52 -1.24 10.86 -16.31
CA PRO A 52 0.10 10.35 -16.09
C PRO A 52 1.18 11.35 -16.53
N PRO A 53 2.21 11.63 -15.70
CA PRO A 53 3.33 12.45 -16.13
C PRO A 53 4.13 11.71 -17.21
N ALA A 54 4.91 12.46 -18.01
CA ALA A 54 5.79 11.86 -19.01
C ALA A 54 6.81 10.87 -18.41
N ALA A 55 7.24 11.14 -17.17
CA ALA A 55 7.98 10.23 -16.32
C ALA A 55 7.64 10.50 -14.86
N ALA A 56 7.41 9.46 -14.06
CA ALA A 56 7.27 9.59 -12.62
C ALA A 56 8.63 9.95 -11.99
N PRO A 57 8.69 10.87 -11.01
CA PRO A 57 9.93 11.16 -10.29
C PRO A 57 10.53 9.92 -9.64
N ALA A 58 11.86 9.85 -9.54
CA ALA A 58 12.53 8.68 -8.97
C ALA A 58 12.42 8.58 -7.43
N THR A 59 12.12 9.69 -6.75
CA THR A 59 12.03 9.75 -5.29
C THR A 59 10.62 9.36 -4.83
N PRO A 60 10.44 8.24 -4.11
CA PRO A 60 9.12 7.86 -3.59
C PRO A 60 8.59 8.88 -2.58
N GLY A 61 7.29 9.14 -2.61
CA GLY A 61 6.63 10.15 -1.78
C GLY A 61 6.82 11.60 -2.24
N GLN A 62 7.47 11.84 -3.39
CA GLN A 62 7.59 13.18 -3.95
C GLN A 62 6.25 13.65 -4.54
N VAL A 63 5.79 14.84 -4.12
CA VAL A 63 4.60 15.48 -4.69
C VAL A 63 4.88 15.90 -6.13
N VAL A 64 4.11 15.38 -7.08
CA VAL A 64 4.17 15.76 -8.49
C VAL A 64 3.28 16.97 -8.75
N SER A 65 2.04 16.91 -8.27
CA SER A 65 1.06 17.99 -8.36
C SER A 65 0.04 17.88 -7.23
N CYS A 66 -0.59 18.99 -6.88
CA CYS A 66 -1.62 19.01 -5.86
C CYS A 66 -2.59 20.16 -6.11
N ARG A 67 -3.80 20.03 -5.57
CA ARG A 67 -4.80 21.11 -5.59
C ARG A 67 -5.80 21.00 -4.43
N PRO A 68 -6.30 22.12 -3.89
CA PRO A 68 -7.41 22.12 -2.97
C PRO A 68 -8.66 21.43 -3.55
N THR A 69 -9.38 20.70 -2.71
CA THR A 69 -10.64 20.04 -3.06
C THR A 69 -11.66 20.13 -1.91
N LYS A 70 -12.89 19.76 -2.19
CA LYS A 70 -13.92 19.47 -1.17
C LYS A 70 -14.19 17.97 -1.19
N LEU A 71 -14.60 17.43 -0.04
CA LEU A 71 -14.91 16.00 0.11
C LEU A 71 -16.38 15.83 0.50
N PRO A 72 -17.35 16.09 -0.40
CA PRO A 72 -18.78 16.03 -0.09
C PRO A 72 -19.27 14.63 0.31
N HIS A 73 -18.56 13.57 -0.08
CA HIS A 73 -18.90 12.19 0.28
C HIS A 73 -18.24 11.70 1.58
N VAL A 74 -17.57 12.60 2.31
CA VAL A 74 -17.19 12.36 3.71
C VAL A 74 -18.33 12.86 4.60
N PRO A 75 -19.09 11.96 5.26
CA PRO A 75 -20.28 12.35 6.02
C PRO A 75 -19.92 13.13 7.29
N GLY A 76 -20.89 13.88 7.81
CA GLY A 76 -20.79 14.58 9.09
C GLY A 76 -20.33 16.04 9.03
N ASN A 77 -20.24 16.65 7.84
CA ASN A 77 -19.98 18.09 7.64
C ASN A 77 -18.75 18.61 8.42
N ILE A 78 -17.68 17.82 8.44
CA ILE A 78 -16.47 18.12 9.23
C ILE A 78 -15.72 19.29 8.56
N PRO A 79 -15.48 20.42 9.25
CA PRO A 79 -14.65 21.48 8.70
C PRO A 79 -13.21 21.00 8.53
N MET A 80 -12.72 20.99 7.29
CA MET A 80 -11.38 20.52 6.93
C MET A 80 -10.78 21.35 5.80
N ASP A 81 -9.46 21.31 5.68
CA ASP A 81 -8.75 21.61 4.45
C ASP A 81 -8.34 20.28 3.79
N ALA A 82 -8.49 20.17 2.48
CA ALA A 82 -8.26 18.93 1.76
C ALA A 82 -7.67 19.20 0.38
N TRP A 83 -6.88 18.24 -0.10
CA TRP A 83 -6.18 18.30 -1.38
C TRP A 83 -6.32 16.98 -2.13
N LYS A 84 -6.55 17.07 -3.44
CA LYS A 84 -6.20 15.99 -4.37
C LYS A 84 -4.70 16.11 -4.65
N VAL A 85 -3.98 14.99 -4.67
CA VAL A 85 -2.53 14.94 -4.91
C VAL A 85 -2.20 13.92 -5.98
N GLN A 86 -1.18 14.19 -6.78
CA GLN A 86 -0.43 13.20 -7.55
C GLN A 86 0.98 13.15 -6.99
N TYR A 87 1.51 11.94 -6.78
CA TYR A 87 2.80 11.72 -6.15
C TYR A 87 3.53 10.52 -6.76
N SER A 88 4.84 10.43 -6.54
CA SER A 88 5.62 9.28 -6.98
C SER A 88 5.60 8.14 -5.95
N SER A 89 5.57 6.91 -6.44
CA SER A 89 5.72 5.67 -5.67
C SER A 89 6.56 4.66 -6.45
N THR A 90 6.67 3.43 -5.95
CA THR A 90 7.48 2.36 -6.55
C THR A 90 6.60 1.15 -6.89
N ASN A 91 6.65 0.68 -8.13
CA ASN A 91 5.90 -0.52 -8.54
C ASN A 91 6.55 -1.83 -8.03
N ASN A 92 5.87 -2.97 -8.20
CA ASN A 92 6.40 -4.29 -7.79
C ASN A 92 7.74 -4.70 -8.47
N ALA A 93 8.09 -4.08 -9.59
CA ALA A 93 9.34 -4.31 -10.31
C ALA A 93 10.47 -3.39 -9.83
N GLY A 94 10.20 -2.49 -8.88
CA GLY A 94 11.16 -1.53 -8.33
C GLY A 94 11.32 -0.24 -9.15
N GLY A 95 10.46 -0.02 -10.15
CA GLY A 95 10.47 1.19 -10.98
C GLY A 95 9.54 2.29 -10.46
N PRO A 96 9.83 3.57 -10.77
CA PRO A 96 8.99 4.69 -10.33
C PRO A 96 7.64 4.70 -11.07
N VAL A 97 6.57 5.00 -10.34
CA VAL A 97 5.20 5.13 -10.85
C VAL A 97 4.51 6.35 -10.24
N ALA A 98 3.60 6.98 -10.96
CA ALA A 98 2.78 8.08 -10.43
C ALA A 98 1.45 7.52 -9.89
N VAL A 99 1.02 8.05 -8.75
CA VAL A 99 -0.17 7.63 -8.01
C VAL A 99 -0.96 8.87 -7.60
N SER A 100 -2.29 8.78 -7.57
CA SER A 100 -3.15 9.84 -7.04
C SER A 100 -3.68 9.51 -5.64
N GLY A 101 -4.19 10.52 -4.93
CA GLY A 101 -4.77 10.34 -3.62
C GLY A 101 -5.36 11.62 -3.04
N THR A 102 -5.74 11.54 -1.76
CA THR A 102 -6.34 12.63 -0.99
C THR A 102 -5.58 12.85 0.32
N VAL A 103 -5.25 14.11 0.62
CA VAL A 103 -4.82 14.54 1.96
C VAL A 103 -5.91 15.40 2.56
N ALA A 104 -6.31 15.17 3.81
CA ALA A 104 -7.31 15.96 4.49
C ALA A 104 -6.94 16.22 5.95
N VAL A 105 -7.07 17.47 6.39
CA VAL A 105 -6.69 17.93 7.73
C VAL A 105 -7.89 18.63 8.38
N PRO A 106 -8.39 18.14 9.53
CA PRO A 106 -9.46 18.81 10.26
C PRO A 106 -9.04 20.21 10.72
N LYS A 107 -9.94 21.20 10.60
CA LYS A 107 -9.70 22.58 11.09
C LYS A 107 -9.67 22.68 12.60
N ALA A 108 -10.27 21.72 13.29
CA ALA A 108 -10.20 21.63 14.75
C ALA A 108 -8.74 21.51 15.19
N GLU A 109 -8.32 22.33 16.14
CA GLU A 109 -6.98 22.30 16.74
C GLU A 109 -6.68 20.90 17.31
N TRP A 110 -5.49 20.38 17.01
CA TRP A 110 -5.01 19.14 17.62
C TRP A 110 -4.58 19.39 19.07
N ARG A 111 -5.19 18.67 20.03
CA ARG A 111 -4.94 18.81 21.47
C ARG A 111 -4.31 17.57 22.11
N GLY A 112 -4.02 16.54 21.33
CA GLY A 112 -3.32 15.36 21.82
C GLY A 112 -1.81 15.61 21.96
N PRO A 113 -1.05 14.59 22.42
CA PRO A 113 0.39 14.73 22.57
C PRO A 113 1.08 14.86 21.20
N GLY A 114 2.16 15.64 21.15
CA GLY A 114 3.02 15.74 19.98
C GLY A 114 2.33 16.32 18.73
N PRO A 115 2.91 16.11 17.54
CA PRO A 115 2.30 16.50 16.27
C PRO A 115 0.97 15.77 16.02
N ARG A 116 0.09 16.36 15.20
CA ARG A 116 -1.18 15.73 14.79
C ARG A 116 -0.88 14.40 14.09
N PRO A 117 -1.46 13.27 14.53
CA PRO A 117 -1.29 11.98 13.86
C PRO A 117 -1.87 11.96 12.45
N ILE A 118 -1.29 11.11 11.62
CA ILE A 118 -1.73 10.85 10.25
C ILE A 118 -2.24 9.41 10.18
N VAL A 119 -3.44 9.22 9.65
CA VAL A 119 -3.93 7.91 9.23
C VAL A 119 -3.66 7.79 7.74
N ALA A 120 -2.70 6.93 7.38
CA ALA A 120 -2.50 6.52 6.00
C ALA A 120 -3.54 5.45 5.69
N PHE A 121 -4.40 5.73 4.70
CA PHE A 121 -5.57 4.91 4.40
C PHE A 121 -5.47 4.32 3.00
N ASN A 122 -5.72 3.01 2.86
CA ASN A 122 -5.93 2.38 1.57
C ASN A 122 -7.37 1.82 1.53
N PRO A 123 -8.20 2.25 0.56
CA PRO A 123 -9.54 1.72 0.43
C PRO A 123 -9.55 0.23 0.13
N GLY A 124 -10.68 -0.42 0.41
CA GLY A 124 -10.97 -1.72 -0.17
C GLY A 124 -11.26 -1.64 -1.67
N THR A 125 -11.81 -2.71 -2.24
CA THR A 125 -11.98 -2.85 -3.68
C THR A 125 -12.87 -1.77 -4.28
N LEU A 126 -12.33 -0.97 -5.20
CA LEU A 126 -13.08 0.04 -5.96
C LEU A 126 -13.37 -0.39 -7.41
N GLY A 127 -12.74 -1.47 -7.88
CA GLY A 127 -12.70 -1.89 -9.29
C GLY A 127 -11.51 -1.29 -10.04
N LEU A 128 -11.33 -1.66 -11.31
CA LEU A 128 -10.08 -1.39 -12.04
C LEU A 128 -10.05 -0.07 -12.81
N GLY A 129 -11.21 0.55 -13.02
CA GLY A 129 -11.32 1.73 -13.87
C GLY A 129 -10.72 2.99 -13.24
N PRO A 130 -10.07 3.88 -14.02
CA PRO A 130 -9.57 5.17 -13.53
C PRO A 130 -10.65 6.09 -12.90
N GLN A 131 -11.92 5.90 -13.25
CA GLN A 131 -13.05 6.61 -12.64
C GLN A 131 -13.38 6.11 -11.23
N CYS A 132 -12.87 4.95 -10.84
CA CYS A 132 -13.13 4.34 -9.55
C CYS A 132 -12.20 4.86 -8.44
N ALA A 133 -11.17 5.64 -8.80
CA ALA A 133 -10.21 6.24 -7.87
C ALA A 133 -10.89 6.87 -6.63
N PHE A 134 -10.44 6.52 -5.44
CA PHE A 134 -11.07 6.94 -4.19
C PHE A 134 -11.13 8.46 -4.04
N SER A 135 -10.07 9.17 -4.44
CA SER A 135 -9.97 10.62 -4.41
C SER A 135 -10.99 11.31 -5.32
N LYS A 136 -11.40 10.68 -6.43
CA LYS A 136 -12.49 11.17 -7.28
C LYS A 136 -13.83 10.97 -6.57
N GLN A 137 -14.05 9.77 -6.08
CA GLN A 137 -15.32 9.40 -5.44
C GLN A 137 -15.59 10.24 -4.19
N LEU A 138 -14.59 10.47 -3.32
CA LEU A 138 -14.71 11.34 -2.16
C LEU A 138 -15.00 12.81 -2.56
N ALA A 139 -14.46 13.25 -3.70
CA ALA A 139 -14.51 14.64 -4.17
C ALA A 139 -15.75 15.03 -5.00
N GLY A 140 -16.73 14.13 -5.14
CA GLY A 140 -18.01 14.42 -5.81
C GLY A 140 -18.28 13.60 -7.07
N GLU A 141 -17.30 12.83 -7.56
CA GLU A 141 -17.44 11.94 -8.72
C GLU A 141 -17.83 10.52 -8.25
N TYR A 142 -18.74 10.45 -7.28
CA TYR A 142 -19.12 9.22 -6.60
C TYR A 142 -19.67 8.17 -7.58
N GLN A 143 -19.17 6.94 -7.46
CA GLN A 143 -19.69 5.76 -8.12
C GLN A 143 -20.36 4.87 -7.07
N ASP A 144 -19.54 4.15 -6.32
CA ASP A 144 -19.93 3.09 -5.40
C ASP A 144 -18.94 2.88 -4.24
N ALA A 145 -18.05 3.85 -3.97
CA ALA A 145 -17.17 3.84 -2.81
C ALA A 145 -17.97 3.82 -1.50
N TYR A 146 -17.49 3.08 -0.50
CA TYR A 146 -18.26 2.75 0.70
C TYR A 146 -17.56 3.12 2.03
N GLU A 147 -16.35 3.69 1.99
CA GLU A 147 -15.51 3.93 3.18
C GLU A 147 -15.46 5.41 3.61
N GLY A 148 -16.45 6.21 3.20
CA GLY A 148 -16.57 7.61 3.63
C GLY A 148 -16.70 7.75 5.15
N ASP A 149 -17.38 6.79 5.81
CA ASP A 149 -17.53 6.76 7.26
C ASP A 149 -16.21 6.49 8.01
N ASN A 150 -15.31 5.67 7.45
CA ASN A 150 -13.97 5.42 8.00
C ASN A 150 -13.17 6.73 8.04
N ILE A 151 -13.15 7.46 6.92
CA ILE A 151 -12.53 8.78 6.80
C ILE A 151 -13.18 9.78 7.76
N SER A 152 -14.52 9.79 7.84
CA SER A 152 -15.28 10.66 8.75
C SER A 152 -14.89 10.43 10.21
N ALA A 153 -14.78 9.18 10.64
CA ALA A 153 -14.47 8.83 12.01
C ALA A 153 -13.05 9.26 12.41
N ALA A 154 -12.06 9.04 11.56
CA ALA A 154 -10.69 9.50 11.81
C ALA A 154 -10.58 11.03 11.87
N LEU A 155 -11.22 11.74 10.94
CA LEU A 155 -11.25 13.21 10.93
C LEU A 155 -11.97 13.77 12.16
N LYS A 156 -13.07 13.15 12.61
CA LYS A 156 -13.79 13.51 13.86
C LYS A 156 -12.93 13.27 15.10
N ALA A 157 -12.07 12.26 15.09
CA ALA A 157 -11.08 12.03 16.15
C ALA A 157 -9.90 13.02 16.11
N GLY A 158 -9.85 13.91 15.11
CA GLY A 158 -8.84 14.94 14.97
C GLY A 158 -7.58 14.48 14.23
N TYR A 159 -7.57 13.27 13.69
CA TYR A 159 -6.45 12.77 12.89
C TYR A 159 -6.49 13.36 11.49
N ALA A 160 -5.32 13.57 10.88
CA ALA A 160 -5.24 13.84 9.47
C ALA A 160 -5.42 12.53 8.67
N ILE A 161 -5.94 12.64 7.46
CA ILE A 161 -6.07 11.54 6.51
C ILE A 161 -5.08 11.72 5.37
N ALA A 162 -4.39 10.65 5.03
CA ALA A 162 -3.57 10.51 3.84
C ALA A 162 -4.04 9.25 3.10
N ALA A 163 -5.08 9.39 2.27
CA ALA A 163 -5.70 8.28 1.56
C ALA A 163 -5.09 8.14 0.17
N THR A 164 -4.52 6.98 -0.15
CA THR A 164 -4.02 6.68 -1.49
C THR A 164 -5.14 6.12 -2.36
N ASP A 165 -5.12 6.40 -3.66
CA ASP A 165 -5.92 5.61 -4.61
C ASP A 165 -5.25 4.27 -4.91
N GLY A 166 -3.91 4.20 -4.78
CA GLY A 166 -3.11 3.09 -5.29
C GLY A 166 -2.71 3.30 -6.75
N ALA A 167 -1.71 2.57 -7.21
CA ALA A 167 -1.22 2.69 -8.59
C ALA A 167 -2.32 2.35 -9.62
N GLY A 168 -2.19 2.86 -10.84
CA GLY A 168 -3.04 2.43 -11.96
C GLY A 168 -4.41 3.08 -12.08
N TYR A 169 -4.74 4.05 -11.22
CA TYR A 169 -5.97 4.86 -11.33
C TYR A 169 -5.82 6.15 -12.14
N LEU A 170 -4.64 6.43 -12.67
CA LEU A 170 -4.45 7.52 -13.62
C LEU A 170 -5.04 7.15 -14.99
N THR A 171 -5.32 8.17 -15.80
CA THR A 171 -5.96 8.03 -17.11
C THR A 171 -5.20 7.06 -18.01
N GLY A 172 -5.91 6.05 -18.52
CA GLY A 172 -5.37 5.04 -19.43
C GLY A 172 -4.52 3.95 -18.76
N GLN A 173 -4.44 3.93 -17.43
CA GLN A 173 -3.79 2.87 -16.67
C GLN A 173 -4.81 1.85 -16.14
N THR A 174 -4.30 0.76 -15.59
CA THR A 174 -5.09 -0.29 -14.96
C THR A 174 -4.55 -0.50 -13.56
N HIS A 175 -5.44 -0.50 -12.57
CA HIS A 175 -5.09 -0.77 -11.18
C HIS A 175 -4.47 -2.18 -11.05
N PRO A 176 -3.26 -2.35 -10.49
CA PRO A 176 -2.65 -3.65 -10.25
C PRO A 176 -3.26 -4.29 -8.99
N TYR A 177 -4.57 -4.56 -9.08
CA TYR A 177 -5.40 -5.09 -7.99
C TYR A 177 -4.72 -6.28 -7.32
N VAL A 178 -4.75 -6.29 -5.98
CA VAL A 178 -4.09 -7.26 -5.08
C VAL A 178 -2.57 -7.44 -5.25
N SER A 179 -1.88 -6.56 -5.99
CA SER A 179 -0.41 -6.50 -5.97
C SER A 179 0.07 -5.82 -4.69
N GLY A 180 0.50 -6.63 -3.73
CA GLY A 180 0.83 -6.20 -2.38
C GLY A 180 1.97 -5.19 -2.29
N GLN A 181 3.01 -5.35 -3.12
CA GLN A 181 4.14 -4.41 -3.13
C GLN A 181 3.73 -3.03 -3.68
N ASP A 182 3.00 -2.99 -4.79
CA ASP A 182 2.48 -1.73 -5.34
C ASP A 182 1.59 -1.01 -4.32
N ALA A 183 0.67 -1.75 -3.69
CA ALA A 183 -0.27 -1.18 -2.73
C ALA A 183 0.42 -0.73 -1.44
N GLY A 184 1.38 -1.51 -0.93
CA GLY A 184 2.13 -1.20 0.28
C GLY A 184 3.07 0.01 0.11
N HIS A 185 3.76 0.11 -1.04
CA HIS A 185 4.57 1.28 -1.37
C HIS A 185 3.70 2.54 -1.47
N ALA A 186 2.59 2.48 -2.22
CA ALA A 186 1.68 3.62 -2.37
C ALA A 186 1.15 4.12 -1.01
N LEU A 187 0.76 3.20 -0.12
CA LEU A 187 0.27 3.55 1.22
C LEU A 187 1.35 4.20 2.12
N LEU A 188 2.60 3.73 2.05
CA LEU A 188 3.72 4.36 2.78
C LEU A 188 4.09 5.72 2.15
N ASP A 189 4.02 5.84 0.83
CA ASP A 189 4.38 7.06 0.11
C ASP A 189 3.34 8.17 0.28
N ILE A 190 2.03 7.87 0.35
CA ILE A 190 1.03 8.90 0.66
C ILE A 190 1.24 9.47 2.09
N ALA A 191 1.80 8.68 3.01
CA ALA A 191 2.18 9.17 4.34
C ALA A 191 3.37 10.16 4.29
N ARG A 192 4.32 9.98 3.37
CA ARG A 192 5.39 10.96 3.07
C ARG A 192 4.84 12.23 2.43
N VAL A 193 3.82 12.09 1.58
CA VAL A 193 3.18 13.20 0.85
C VAL A 193 2.42 14.13 1.78
N ALA A 194 1.68 13.60 2.76
CA ALA A 194 0.83 14.40 3.64
C ALA A 194 1.51 15.64 4.29
N PRO A 195 2.69 15.53 4.91
CA PRO A 195 3.44 16.69 5.43
C PRO A 195 4.11 17.53 4.32
N ALA A 196 4.32 16.98 3.12
CA ALA A 196 4.94 17.69 2.00
C ALA A 196 3.95 18.59 1.24
N VAL A 197 2.63 18.40 1.38
CA VAL A 197 1.61 19.24 0.73
C VAL A 197 1.63 20.66 1.31
N PRO A 198 1.87 21.71 0.49
CA PRO A 198 1.78 23.09 0.94
C PRO A 198 0.42 23.43 1.56
N GLY A 199 0.47 23.93 2.80
CA GLY A 199 -0.72 24.31 3.57
C GLY A 199 -1.32 23.19 4.42
N SER A 200 -0.80 21.95 4.39
CA SER A 200 -1.29 20.88 5.27
C SER A 200 -1.00 21.15 6.75
N GLY A 201 0.15 21.79 7.05
CA GLY A 201 0.59 22.08 8.41
C GLY A 201 0.94 20.83 9.23
N LEU A 202 1.11 19.68 8.58
CA LEU A 202 1.49 18.43 9.22
C LEU A 202 3.00 18.34 9.41
N ASP A 203 3.44 17.69 10.49
CA ASP A 203 4.85 17.47 10.78
C ASP A 203 5.34 16.21 10.06
N GLY A 204 6.52 16.26 9.42
CA GLY A 204 7.14 15.09 8.79
C GLY A 204 7.49 13.95 9.75
N LYS A 205 7.48 14.20 11.06
CA LYS A 205 7.71 13.21 12.13
C LYS A 205 6.42 12.79 12.82
N ALA A 206 5.26 13.22 12.32
CA ALA A 206 3.96 12.82 12.88
C ALA A 206 3.85 11.29 12.98
N PRO A 207 3.26 10.75 14.07
CA PRO A 207 3.01 9.32 14.15
C PRO A 207 1.99 8.94 13.07
N VAL A 208 2.30 7.86 12.33
CA VAL A 208 1.49 7.33 11.25
C VAL A 208 0.83 6.02 11.68
N GLY A 209 -0.48 5.94 11.51
CA GLY A 209 -1.26 4.71 11.62
C GLY A 209 -1.66 4.24 10.23
N LEU A 210 -1.39 2.99 9.89
CA LEU A 210 -1.85 2.37 8.65
C LEU A 210 -3.26 1.82 8.87
N TRP A 211 -4.16 2.00 7.92
CA TRP A 211 -5.50 1.43 7.97
C TRP A 211 -6.03 1.05 6.59
N GLY A 212 -6.58 -0.16 6.47
CA GLY A 212 -7.45 -0.55 5.36
C GLY A 212 -8.31 -1.77 5.67
N TYR A 213 -9.28 -2.03 4.80
CA TYR A 213 -10.19 -3.19 4.88
C TYR A 213 -10.27 -3.94 3.54
N SER A 214 -10.50 -5.25 3.56
CA SER A 214 -10.55 -6.08 2.35
C SER A 214 -9.23 -6.02 1.56
N GLU A 215 -9.25 -5.65 0.28
CA GLU A 215 -8.03 -5.30 -0.47
C GLU A 215 -7.15 -4.29 0.29
N GLY A 216 -7.74 -3.23 0.82
CA GLY A 216 -7.04 -2.23 1.62
C GLY A 216 -6.42 -2.82 2.89
N GLY A 217 -7.04 -3.87 3.46
CA GLY A 217 -6.50 -4.61 4.60
C GLY A 217 -5.25 -5.42 4.22
N ALA A 218 -5.26 -6.06 3.05
CA ALA A 218 -4.05 -6.70 2.52
C ALA A 218 -2.95 -5.68 2.20
N ALA A 219 -3.32 -4.53 1.63
CA ALA A 219 -2.38 -3.46 1.34
C ALA A 219 -1.77 -2.85 2.61
N SER A 220 -2.58 -2.69 3.67
CA SER A 220 -2.13 -2.19 4.97
C SER A 220 -1.13 -3.16 5.62
N LEU A 221 -1.41 -4.47 5.64
CA LEU A 221 -0.42 -5.46 6.08
C LEU A 221 0.84 -5.52 5.20
N TRP A 222 0.72 -5.32 3.88
CA TRP A 222 1.89 -5.21 3.01
C TRP A 222 2.73 -3.97 3.33
N ALA A 223 2.11 -2.81 3.54
CA ALA A 223 2.79 -1.61 4.02
C ALA A 223 3.46 -1.86 5.38
N ALA A 224 2.80 -2.57 6.30
CA ALA A 224 3.39 -2.92 7.58
C ALA A 224 4.66 -3.76 7.45
N GLN A 225 4.63 -4.77 6.56
CA GLN A 225 5.79 -5.63 6.24
C GLN A 225 6.94 -4.86 5.56
N LEU A 226 6.61 -3.84 4.77
CA LEU A 226 7.57 -3.06 3.99
C LEU A 226 8.10 -1.84 4.75
N ALA A 227 7.43 -1.37 5.80
CA ALA A 227 7.73 -0.12 6.50
C ALA A 227 9.21 0.02 6.86
N ASP A 228 9.82 -0.99 7.47
CA ASP A 228 11.22 -0.91 7.92
C ASP A 228 12.23 -0.90 6.75
N SER A 229 11.96 -1.65 5.67
CA SER A 229 12.89 -1.81 4.54
C SER A 229 12.69 -0.77 3.42
N TYR A 230 11.47 -0.25 3.25
CA TYR A 230 11.10 0.69 2.18
C TYR A 230 10.93 2.13 2.68
N ALA A 231 10.37 2.31 3.88
CA ALA A 231 10.04 3.62 4.44
C ALA A 231 10.48 3.82 5.89
N PRO A 232 11.78 3.60 6.21
CA PRO A 232 12.30 3.76 7.57
C PRO A 232 12.21 5.20 8.10
N ASP A 233 12.02 6.17 7.22
CA ASP A 233 11.78 7.58 7.52
C ASP A 233 10.35 7.88 7.97
N VAL A 234 9.37 7.02 7.65
CA VAL A 234 7.98 7.18 8.08
C VAL A 234 7.82 6.62 9.49
N ASN A 235 7.34 7.45 10.42
CA ASN A 235 7.12 7.06 11.82
C ASN A 235 5.83 6.22 11.98
N VAL A 236 5.82 5.01 11.42
CA VAL A 236 4.70 4.08 11.58
C VAL A 236 4.66 3.55 13.01
N VAL A 237 3.56 3.81 13.71
CA VAL A 237 3.37 3.40 15.11
C VAL A 237 2.35 2.29 15.29
N ALA A 238 1.55 2.00 14.25
CA ALA A 238 0.57 0.92 14.25
C ALA A 238 0.00 0.64 12.87
N ASP A 239 -0.57 -0.55 12.72
CA ASP A 239 -1.37 -0.98 11.57
C ASP A 239 -2.71 -1.56 12.04
N ALA A 240 -3.81 -1.19 11.37
CA ALA A 240 -5.12 -1.79 11.56
C ALA A 240 -5.65 -2.32 10.23
N SER A 241 -5.76 -3.64 10.11
CA SER A 241 -6.08 -4.33 8.86
C SER A 241 -7.25 -5.29 9.05
N GLY A 242 -8.34 -5.12 8.29
CA GLY A 242 -9.52 -5.97 8.41
C GLY A 242 -9.92 -6.70 7.13
N GLY A 243 -10.68 -7.80 7.25
CA GLY A 243 -11.25 -8.52 6.11
C GLY A 243 -10.18 -9.07 5.16
N VAL A 244 -9.04 -9.55 5.68
CA VAL A 244 -7.78 -9.58 4.93
C VAL A 244 -7.67 -10.80 3.99
N PRO A 245 -7.53 -10.62 2.66
CA PRO A 245 -7.24 -11.73 1.74
C PRO A 245 -5.77 -12.19 1.84
N GLY A 246 -5.44 -12.94 2.88
CA GLY A 246 -4.04 -13.30 3.21
C GLY A 246 -3.39 -14.37 2.32
N ASP A 247 -4.19 -15.17 1.63
CA ASP A 247 -3.79 -16.25 0.72
C ASP A 247 -4.66 -16.18 -0.53
N LEU A 248 -4.11 -15.58 -1.59
CA LEU A 248 -4.86 -15.32 -2.81
C LEU A 248 -5.25 -16.59 -3.56
N LYS A 249 -4.56 -17.73 -3.39
CA LYS A 249 -4.98 -19.00 -4.02
C LYS A 249 -6.23 -19.55 -3.34
N ALA A 250 -6.29 -19.48 -2.01
CA ALA A 250 -7.48 -19.87 -1.26
C ALA A 250 -8.68 -18.97 -1.60
N VAL A 251 -8.45 -17.65 -1.67
CA VAL A 251 -9.47 -16.67 -2.06
C VAL A 251 -9.95 -16.93 -3.50
N ALA A 252 -9.03 -17.07 -4.47
CA ALA A 252 -9.39 -17.35 -5.87
C ALA A 252 -10.27 -18.60 -6.00
N LYS A 253 -9.92 -19.68 -5.29
CA LYS A 253 -10.72 -20.91 -5.27
C LYS A 253 -12.13 -20.71 -4.71
N ALA A 254 -12.31 -19.84 -3.71
CA ALA A 254 -13.62 -19.56 -3.12
C ALA A 254 -14.47 -18.66 -4.02
N LEU A 255 -13.85 -17.76 -4.78
CA LEU A 255 -14.53 -16.82 -5.67
C LEU A 255 -14.95 -17.45 -7.01
N ASP A 256 -14.18 -18.40 -7.54
CA ASP A 256 -14.40 -18.98 -8.86
C ASP A 256 -15.78 -19.66 -9.00
N GLY A 257 -16.60 -19.17 -9.93
CA GLY A 257 -18.00 -19.60 -10.11
C GLY A 257 -18.98 -19.12 -9.03
N GLY A 258 -18.52 -18.34 -8.04
CA GLY A 258 -19.33 -17.82 -6.96
C GLY A 258 -19.97 -16.45 -7.26
N PRO A 259 -20.81 -15.93 -6.35
CA PRO A 259 -21.45 -14.61 -6.50
C PRO A 259 -20.45 -13.46 -6.63
N PHE A 260 -19.25 -13.62 -6.08
CA PHE A 260 -18.18 -12.61 -6.08
C PHE A 260 -17.05 -12.90 -7.06
N ALA A 261 -17.28 -13.76 -8.07
CA ALA A 261 -16.29 -14.12 -9.09
C ALA A 261 -15.70 -12.91 -9.85
N GLY A 262 -16.36 -11.75 -9.82
CA GLY A 262 -15.81 -10.50 -10.34
C GLY A 262 -14.50 -10.07 -9.68
N PHE A 263 -14.30 -10.32 -8.39
CA PHE A 263 -13.03 -10.02 -7.73
C PHE A 263 -11.89 -10.92 -8.22
N LEU A 264 -12.20 -12.14 -8.65
CA LEU A 264 -11.22 -13.01 -9.30
C LEU A 264 -10.88 -12.49 -10.70
N ALA A 265 -11.86 -11.97 -11.45
CA ALA A 265 -11.60 -11.30 -12.73
C ALA A 265 -10.69 -10.08 -12.54
N ASP A 266 -10.98 -9.22 -11.53
CA ASP A 266 -10.15 -8.07 -11.20
C ASP A 266 -8.73 -8.49 -10.79
N ALA A 267 -8.57 -9.56 -10.01
CA ALA A 267 -7.25 -10.09 -9.61
C ALA A 267 -6.43 -10.62 -10.78
N LEU A 268 -7.05 -11.33 -11.73
CA LEU A 268 -6.36 -11.80 -12.92
C LEU A 268 -5.85 -10.63 -13.77
N VAL A 269 -6.70 -9.63 -14.02
CA VAL A 269 -6.34 -8.45 -14.81
C VAL A 269 -5.33 -7.56 -14.08
N GLY A 270 -5.50 -7.36 -12.77
CA GLY A 270 -4.62 -6.56 -11.93
C GLY A 270 -3.22 -7.16 -11.82
N LEU A 271 -3.12 -8.47 -11.55
CA LEU A 271 -1.82 -9.15 -11.53
C LEU A 271 -1.17 -9.20 -12.92
N ALA A 272 -1.95 -9.30 -14.00
CA ALA A 272 -1.43 -9.14 -15.36
C ALA A 272 -0.86 -7.73 -15.62
N ALA A 273 -1.54 -6.68 -15.15
CA ALA A 273 -1.04 -5.31 -15.23
C ALA A 273 0.26 -5.12 -14.41
N ALA A 274 0.37 -5.78 -13.26
CA ALA A 274 1.55 -5.77 -12.41
C ALA A 274 2.70 -6.63 -12.97
N HIS A 275 2.42 -7.60 -13.83
CA HIS A 275 3.39 -8.54 -14.39
C HIS A 275 3.26 -8.67 -15.91
N PRO A 276 3.52 -7.58 -16.68
CA PRO A 276 3.30 -7.55 -18.13
C PRO A 276 4.19 -8.53 -18.92
N GLN A 277 5.23 -9.08 -18.30
CA GLN A 277 6.09 -10.12 -18.87
C GLN A 277 5.48 -11.53 -18.83
N MET A 278 4.41 -11.73 -18.06
CA MET A 278 3.76 -13.03 -17.90
C MET A 278 2.72 -13.26 -19.01
N PRO A 279 2.52 -14.51 -19.46
CA PRO A 279 1.54 -14.82 -20.49
C PRO A 279 0.12 -14.63 -19.95
N PHE A 280 -0.62 -13.65 -20.48
CA PHE A 280 -2.01 -13.38 -20.12
C PHE A 280 -2.91 -13.13 -21.32
N ASP A 281 -2.67 -12.07 -22.10
CA ASP A 281 -3.55 -11.72 -23.22
C ASP A 281 -3.57 -12.79 -24.34
N GLU A 282 -2.46 -13.52 -24.50
CA GLU A 282 -2.30 -14.54 -25.54
C GLU A 282 -3.08 -15.84 -25.25
N ILE A 283 -3.34 -16.14 -23.98
CA ILE A 283 -4.08 -17.34 -23.58
C ILE A 283 -5.60 -17.13 -23.60
N MET A 284 -6.06 -15.87 -23.72
CA MET A 284 -7.47 -15.50 -23.67
C MET A 284 -8.20 -15.78 -24.98
N ASN A 285 -9.42 -16.32 -24.87
CA ASN A 285 -10.33 -16.45 -26.00
C ASN A 285 -11.01 -15.09 -26.31
N GLY A 286 -11.91 -15.05 -27.30
CA GLY A 286 -12.63 -13.81 -27.66
C GLY A 286 -13.40 -13.20 -26.48
N THR A 287 -14.12 -14.03 -25.72
CA THR A 287 -14.85 -13.62 -24.52
C THR A 287 -13.92 -13.15 -23.41
N GLY A 288 -12.75 -13.78 -23.24
CA GLY A 288 -11.70 -13.34 -22.31
C GLY A 288 -11.20 -11.94 -22.61
N LYS A 289 -10.91 -11.64 -23.89
CA LYS A 289 -10.46 -10.30 -24.30
C LYS A 289 -11.51 -9.23 -24.06
N GLU A 290 -12.78 -9.52 -24.35
CA GLU A 290 -13.89 -8.61 -24.04
C GLU A 290 -14.07 -8.43 -22.53
N ALA A 291 -13.94 -9.50 -21.75
CA ALA A 291 -14.02 -9.45 -20.29
C ALA A 291 -12.90 -8.60 -19.66
N ILE A 292 -11.69 -8.66 -20.19
CA ILE A 292 -10.56 -7.83 -19.72
C ILE A 292 -10.88 -6.34 -19.92
N GLU A 293 -11.27 -5.95 -21.13
CA GLU A 293 -11.60 -4.55 -21.42
C GLU A 293 -12.82 -4.08 -20.63
N LYS A 294 -13.78 -4.97 -20.38
CA LYS A 294 -14.93 -4.71 -19.53
C LYS A 294 -14.51 -4.50 -18.07
N ALA A 295 -13.68 -5.37 -17.49
CA ALA A 295 -13.20 -5.25 -16.11
C ALA A 295 -12.45 -3.92 -15.90
N LYS A 296 -11.55 -3.55 -16.84
CA LYS A 296 -10.84 -2.26 -16.84
C LYS A 296 -11.76 -1.03 -16.88
N SER A 297 -13.04 -1.19 -17.25
CA SER A 297 -14.00 -0.10 -17.30
C SER A 297 -14.99 -0.09 -16.12
N LEU A 298 -14.93 -1.05 -15.22
CA LEU A 298 -15.93 -1.22 -14.15
C LEU A 298 -15.39 -0.78 -12.79
N CYS A 299 -16.29 -0.27 -11.96
CA CYS A 299 -16.11 -0.12 -10.52
C CYS A 299 -16.78 -1.28 -9.79
N LEU A 300 -16.58 -1.34 -8.46
CA LEU A 300 -16.98 -2.41 -7.56
C LEU A 300 -18.30 -3.11 -7.90
N VAL A 301 -19.42 -2.38 -7.89
CA VAL A 301 -20.76 -2.95 -8.10
C VAL A 301 -20.91 -3.44 -9.52
N GLY A 302 -20.33 -2.71 -10.48
CA GLY A 302 -20.27 -3.10 -11.88
C GLY A 302 -19.53 -4.41 -12.08
N THR A 303 -18.36 -4.58 -11.46
CA THR A 303 -17.56 -5.81 -11.49
C THR A 303 -18.38 -7.00 -10.99
N ILE A 304 -18.97 -6.88 -9.79
CA ILE A 304 -19.79 -7.96 -9.21
C ILE A 304 -20.96 -8.31 -10.16
N ALA A 305 -21.70 -7.32 -10.62
CA ALA A 305 -22.88 -7.55 -11.45
C ALA A 305 -22.58 -8.22 -12.80
N ASN A 306 -21.42 -7.92 -13.41
CA ASN A 306 -21.07 -8.47 -14.73
C ASN A 306 -20.44 -9.86 -14.66
N PHE A 307 -19.80 -10.20 -13.55
CA PHE A 307 -19.01 -11.43 -13.43
C PHE A 307 -19.56 -12.42 -12.38
N ALA A 308 -20.66 -12.12 -11.70
CA ALA A 308 -21.29 -13.05 -10.76
C ALA A 308 -21.56 -14.43 -11.40
N GLY A 309 -21.11 -15.49 -10.72
CA GLY A 309 -21.28 -16.88 -11.15
C GLY A 309 -20.37 -17.33 -12.29
N GLN A 310 -19.48 -16.46 -12.78
CA GLN A 310 -18.58 -16.78 -13.88
C GLN A 310 -17.41 -17.63 -13.41
N LYS A 311 -16.94 -18.52 -14.30
CA LYS A 311 -15.80 -19.39 -14.07
C LYS A 311 -14.62 -19.01 -14.93
N VAL A 312 -13.41 -19.13 -14.40
CA VAL A 312 -12.18 -18.75 -15.12
C VAL A 312 -11.96 -19.54 -16.40
N GLU A 313 -12.38 -20.81 -16.44
CA GLU A 313 -12.27 -21.69 -17.61
C GLU A 313 -13.00 -21.13 -18.83
N ASN A 314 -14.02 -20.28 -18.64
CA ASN A 314 -14.80 -19.73 -19.75
C ASN A 314 -14.04 -18.67 -20.56
N TYR A 315 -12.91 -18.14 -20.06
CA TYR A 315 -12.24 -16.97 -20.63
C TYR A 315 -10.94 -17.28 -21.35
N SER A 316 -10.38 -18.49 -21.20
CA SER A 316 -9.17 -18.92 -21.92
C SER A 316 -9.48 -19.78 -23.13
N THR A 317 -8.55 -19.83 -24.09
CA THR A 317 -8.69 -20.63 -25.32
C THR A 317 -8.73 -22.13 -25.01
N ASP A 318 -7.87 -22.58 -24.09
CA ASP A 318 -7.74 -23.98 -23.71
C ASP A 318 -8.61 -24.36 -22.50
N GLN A 319 -9.54 -23.49 -22.09
CA GLN A 319 -10.41 -23.69 -20.92
C GLN A 319 -9.63 -24.05 -19.64
N LEU A 320 -8.53 -23.34 -19.42
CA LEU A 320 -7.64 -23.52 -18.28
C LEU A 320 -8.39 -23.25 -16.97
N SER A 321 -8.29 -24.22 -16.05
CA SER A 321 -8.67 -24.02 -14.65
C SER A 321 -7.66 -23.12 -13.95
N LEU A 322 -7.95 -22.75 -12.69
CA LEU A 322 -6.98 -22.04 -11.83
C LEU A 322 -5.61 -22.74 -11.78
N ASP A 323 -5.58 -24.06 -11.60
CA ASP A 323 -4.33 -24.84 -11.57
C ASP A 323 -3.61 -24.80 -12.93
N GLY A 324 -4.37 -24.82 -14.03
CA GLY A 324 -3.83 -24.66 -15.37
C GLY A 324 -3.17 -23.29 -15.56
N ILE A 325 -3.82 -22.22 -15.10
CA ILE A 325 -3.29 -20.85 -15.14
C ILE A 325 -2.04 -20.76 -14.27
N TYR A 326 -2.07 -21.28 -13.04
CA TYR A 326 -0.93 -21.25 -12.13
C TYR A 326 0.31 -21.96 -12.68
N ALA A 327 0.13 -22.97 -13.53
CA ALA A 327 1.22 -23.71 -14.15
C ALA A 327 1.89 -22.96 -15.32
N LEU A 328 1.26 -21.92 -15.88
CA LEU A 328 1.86 -21.14 -16.96
C LEU A 328 3.07 -20.35 -16.46
N ALA A 329 4.14 -20.37 -17.26
CA ALA A 329 5.40 -19.72 -16.94
C ALA A 329 5.70 -18.56 -17.90
N GLY A 330 6.26 -17.49 -17.36
CA GLY A 330 6.87 -16.42 -18.14
C GLY A 330 8.21 -16.84 -18.76
N GLY A 331 8.80 -15.95 -19.55
CA GLY A 331 10.08 -16.21 -20.22
C GLY A 331 11.27 -16.44 -19.28
N ASP A 332 11.17 -16.03 -18.02
CA ASP A 332 12.17 -16.25 -16.97
C ASP A 332 11.97 -17.55 -16.17
N GLY A 333 10.91 -18.32 -16.49
CA GLY A 333 10.52 -19.53 -15.78
C GLY A 333 9.68 -19.29 -14.52
N THR A 334 9.43 -18.03 -14.12
CA THR A 334 8.50 -17.72 -13.03
C THR A 334 7.09 -18.16 -13.45
N THR A 335 6.38 -18.87 -12.58
CA THR A 335 4.99 -19.27 -12.85
C THR A 335 3.97 -18.28 -12.29
N TRP A 336 2.75 -18.24 -12.84
CA TRP A 336 1.65 -17.50 -12.22
C TRP A 336 1.38 -17.96 -10.79
N GLY A 337 1.52 -19.27 -10.52
CA GLY A 337 1.40 -19.81 -9.17
C GLY A 337 2.40 -19.17 -8.19
N GLU A 338 3.65 -18.96 -8.62
CA GLU A 338 4.67 -18.28 -7.81
C GLU A 338 4.40 -16.78 -7.67
N VAL A 339 3.89 -16.12 -8.72
CA VAL A 339 3.47 -14.71 -8.66
C VAL A 339 2.39 -14.52 -7.59
N VAL A 340 1.38 -15.39 -7.58
CA VAL A 340 0.29 -15.36 -6.58
C VAL A 340 0.82 -15.71 -5.19
N ASP A 341 1.70 -16.71 -5.06
CA ASP A 341 2.29 -17.08 -3.76
C ASP A 341 3.15 -15.95 -3.16
N ARG A 342 3.79 -15.11 -3.98
CA ARG A 342 4.56 -13.95 -3.52
C ARG A 342 3.68 -12.88 -2.85
N GLN A 343 2.37 -12.89 -3.08
CA GLN A 343 1.41 -11.97 -2.45
C GLN A 343 0.98 -12.42 -1.05
N LYS A 344 1.34 -13.63 -0.62
CA LYS A 344 0.94 -14.20 0.66
C LYS A 344 1.46 -13.40 1.86
N LEU A 345 0.54 -13.00 2.74
CA LEU A 345 0.82 -12.20 3.93
C LEU A 345 1.38 -13.05 5.08
N GLY A 346 2.12 -12.41 5.97
CA GLY A 346 2.70 -13.06 7.16
C GLY A 346 3.87 -13.99 6.85
N THR A 347 4.47 -13.91 5.65
CA THR A 347 5.61 -14.73 5.27
C THR A 347 6.93 -14.01 5.54
N ARG A 348 7.88 -14.69 6.19
CA ARG A 348 9.23 -14.14 6.51
C ARG A 348 9.19 -12.81 7.29
N ILE A 349 8.18 -12.68 8.15
CA ILE A 349 8.03 -11.55 9.07
C ILE A 349 8.66 -11.85 10.43
N GLY A 350 8.97 -10.80 11.18
CA GLY A 350 9.42 -10.89 12.58
C GLY A 350 9.43 -9.51 13.23
N PRO A 351 9.64 -9.40 14.55
CA PRO A 351 9.78 -8.11 15.20
C PRO A 351 11.05 -7.41 14.73
N ARG A 352 11.12 -6.09 14.93
CA ARG A 352 12.33 -5.31 14.66
C ARG A 352 13.55 -5.90 15.38
N GLY A 353 14.65 -6.07 14.63
CA GLY A 353 15.90 -6.68 15.08
C GLY A 353 15.93 -8.21 15.05
N SER A 354 14.90 -8.87 14.51
CA SER A 354 14.87 -10.34 14.39
C SER A 354 15.73 -10.88 13.25
N GLY A 355 16.12 -10.04 12.29
CA GLY A 355 16.79 -10.47 11.05
C GLY A 355 15.83 -11.12 10.04
N ALA A 356 14.51 -11.00 10.26
CA ALA A 356 13.50 -11.42 9.29
C ALA A 356 13.61 -10.57 8.01
N LYS A 357 13.08 -11.08 6.89
CA LYS A 357 13.06 -10.31 5.64
C LYS A 357 12.24 -9.03 5.80
N TYR A 358 11.10 -9.16 6.47
CA TYR A 358 10.18 -8.06 6.75
C TYR A 358 10.10 -7.88 8.26
N GLU A 359 10.62 -6.77 8.76
CA GLU A 359 10.62 -6.46 10.18
C GLU A 359 9.47 -5.52 10.52
N ILE A 360 8.65 -5.90 11.50
CA ILE A 360 7.50 -5.11 11.94
C ILE A 360 7.77 -4.66 13.39
N GLY A 361 8.07 -3.37 13.55
CA GLY A 361 8.48 -2.78 14.83
C GLY A 361 7.34 -2.22 15.68
N PHE A 362 6.10 -2.40 15.27
CA PHE A 362 4.91 -1.77 15.87
C PHE A 362 3.75 -2.79 15.97
N PRO A 363 2.76 -2.53 16.84
CA PRO A 363 1.61 -3.40 16.98
C PRO A 363 0.68 -3.39 15.75
N VAL A 364 0.00 -4.51 15.54
CA VAL A 364 -0.93 -4.75 14.44
C VAL A 364 -2.29 -5.14 15.01
N MET A 365 -3.37 -4.49 14.60
CA MET A 365 -4.73 -4.94 14.85
C MET A 365 -5.27 -5.62 13.59
N GLN A 366 -5.57 -6.90 13.68
CA GLN A 366 -6.27 -7.65 12.65
C GLN A 366 -7.72 -7.90 13.08
N TYR A 367 -8.66 -7.79 12.15
CA TYR A 367 -10.07 -8.01 12.45
C TYR A 367 -10.88 -8.57 11.29
N ARG A 368 -12.00 -9.24 11.59
CA ARG A 368 -12.89 -9.80 10.57
C ARG A 368 -14.34 -9.96 11.04
N GLY A 369 -15.22 -10.16 10.07
CA GLY A 369 -16.57 -10.67 10.31
C GLY A 369 -16.56 -12.13 10.76
N LEU A 370 -17.52 -12.51 11.60
CA LEU A 370 -17.73 -13.91 11.96
C LEU A 370 -18.28 -14.73 10.78
N PHE A 371 -19.00 -14.08 9.86
CA PHE A 371 -19.71 -14.72 8.76
C PHE A 371 -19.23 -14.19 7.40
N ASP A 372 -17.93 -13.94 7.28
CA ASP A 372 -17.33 -13.45 6.03
C ASP A 372 -17.63 -14.40 4.86
N GLU A 373 -18.34 -13.86 3.88
CA GLU A 373 -18.84 -14.55 2.69
C GLU A 373 -18.00 -14.27 1.44
N VAL A 374 -17.05 -13.34 1.53
CA VAL A 374 -16.18 -12.91 0.42
C VAL A 374 -14.78 -13.49 0.61
N ILE A 375 -14.22 -13.32 1.80
CA ILE A 375 -12.89 -13.78 2.16
C ILE A 375 -13.03 -15.02 3.06
N PRO A 376 -12.46 -16.17 2.67
CA PRO A 376 -12.51 -17.36 3.51
C PRO A 376 -11.88 -17.11 4.87
N THR A 377 -12.63 -17.27 5.95
CA THR A 377 -12.16 -16.96 7.31
C THR A 377 -10.88 -17.71 7.71
N GLU A 378 -10.62 -18.87 7.10
CA GLU A 378 -9.39 -19.64 7.31
C GLU A 378 -8.14 -18.89 6.84
N THR A 379 -8.25 -18.05 5.80
CA THR A 379 -7.13 -17.25 5.31
C THR A 379 -6.78 -16.11 6.27
N GLU A 380 -7.80 -15.51 6.87
CA GLU A 380 -7.65 -14.45 7.86
C GLU A 380 -7.08 -15.02 9.18
N ASP A 381 -7.62 -16.16 9.62
CA ASP A 381 -7.14 -16.86 10.82
C ASP A 381 -5.69 -17.34 10.65
N ALA A 382 -5.32 -17.83 9.46
CA ALA A 382 -3.94 -18.22 9.15
C ALA A 382 -2.99 -17.01 9.13
N THR A 383 -3.45 -15.86 8.62
CA THR A 383 -2.67 -14.62 8.63
C THR A 383 -2.41 -14.15 10.05
N ARG A 384 -3.45 -14.14 10.90
CA ARG A 384 -3.30 -13.86 12.34
C ARG A 384 -2.30 -14.82 12.98
N GLN A 385 -2.43 -16.12 12.73
CA GLN A 385 -1.55 -17.14 13.29
C GLN A 385 -0.09 -16.92 12.89
N ALA A 386 0.16 -16.53 11.63
CA ALA A 386 1.50 -16.22 11.14
C ALA A 386 2.12 -15.04 11.89
N TYR A 387 1.36 -13.96 12.11
CA TYR A 387 1.82 -12.79 12.87
C TYR A 387 2.07 -13.12 14.35
N CYS A 388 1.17 -13.87 14.99
CA CYS A 388 1.37 -14.35 16.36
C CYS A 388 2.63 -15.23 16.49
N SER A 389 2.82 -16.16 15.56
CA SER A 389 3.97 -17.07 15.56
C SER A 389 5.29 -16.33 15.33
N ALA A 390 5.24 -15.23 14.57
CA ALA A 390 6.37 -14.34 14.34
C ALA A 390 6.63 -13.37 15.50
N GLN A 391 5.84 -13.42 16.58
CA GLN A 391 5.97 -12.53 17.75
C GLN A 391 5.77 -11.04 17.45
N VAL A 392 5.02 -10.72 16.39
CA VAL A 392 4.53 -9.36 16.17
C VAL A 392 3.40 -9.10 17.18
N PRO A 393 3.37 -7.96 17.91
CA PRO A 393 2.28 -7.67 18.85
C PRO A 393 0.96 -7.53 18.10
N THR A 394 0.16 -8.59 18.06
CA THR A 394 -1.06 -8.65 17.25
C THR A 394 -2.30 -8.72 18.11
N ARG A 395 -3.18 -7.73 17.97
CA ARG A 395 -4.54 -7.74 18.48
C ARG A 395 -5.46 -8.31 17.41
N TRP A 396 -6.29 -9.26 17.80
CA TRP A 396 -7.32 -9.86 16.99
C TRP A 396 -8.70 -9.52 17.52
N LYS A 397 -9.62 -9.15 16.63
CA LYS A 397 -11.02 -8.92 17.00
C LYS A 397 -11.98 -9.42 15.93
N THR A 398 -13.04 -10.09 16.35
CA THR A 398 -14.12 -10.53 15.47
C THR A 398 -15.38 -9.72 15.73
N TYR A 399 -16.18 -9.53 14.68
CA TYR A 399 -17.42 -8.76 14.72
C TYR A 399 -18.61 -9.63 14.30
N PRO A 400 -19.79 -9.50 14.94
CA PRO A 400 -21.00 -10.21 14.54
C PRO A 400 -21.57 -9.60 13.25
N GLY A 401 -20.98 -9.98 12.12
CA GLY A 401 -21.33 -9.51 10.80
C GLY A 401 -20.62 -10.30 9.69
N GLU A 402 -21.08 -10.04 8.48
CA GLU A 402 -20.54 -10.42 7.18
C GLU A 402 -19.34 -9.52 6.79
N HIS A 403 -18.81 -9.69 5.58
CA HIS A 403 -17.62 -8.98 5.12
C HIS A 403 -17.75 -7.46 5.24
N LEU A 404 -18.77 -6.83 4.64
CA LEU A 404 -18.89 -5.37 4.64
C LEU A 404 -19.45 -4.79 5.96
N THR A 405 -20.30 -5.54 6.65
CA THR A 405 -20.88 -5.06 7.92
C THR A 405 -19.84 -5.05 9.04
N ALA A 406 -18.87 -5.97 9.01
CA ALA A 406 -17.76 -5.99 9.96
C ALA A 406 -16.84 -4.76 9.86
N ASP A 407 -16.59 -4.21 8.67
CA ASP A 407 -15.81 -2.97 8.52
C ASP A 407 -16.49 -1.81 9.27
N ASN A 408 -17.77 -1.60 8.98
CA ASN A 408 -18.59 -0.57 9.63
C ASN A 408 -18.63 -0.73 11.16
N GLN A 409 -18.76 -1.96 11.65
CA GLN A 409 -18.76 -2.25 13.09
C GLN A 409 -17.39 -1.96 13.73
N ALA A 410 -16.30 -2.11 12.99
CA ALA A 410 -14.94 -1.93 13.49
C ALA A 410 -14.46 -0.48 13.52
N VAL A 411 -15.03 0.42 12.71
CA VAL A 411 -14.57 1.82 12.53
C VAL A 411 -14.20 2.51 13.85
N ASN A 412 -15.12 2.54 14.82
CA ASN A 412 -14.88 3.25 16.08
C ASN A 412 -13.83 2.56 16.95
N ASP A 413 -13.77 1.23 16.92
CA ASP A 413 -12.77 0.47 17.65
C ASP A 413 -11.37 0.66 17.06
N VAL A 414 -11.25 0.69 15.73
CA VAL A 414 -9.98 0.97 15.04
C VAL A 414 -9.51 2.39 15.35
N VAL A 415 -10.38 3.39 15.22
CA VAL A 415 -10.04 4.79 15.53
C VAL A 415 -9.59 4.94 16.98
N ALA A 416 -10.31 4.34 17.93
CA ALA A 416 -9.93 4.36 19.34
C ALA A 416 -8.61 3.62 19.59
N TRP A 417 -8.43 2.46 18.97
CA TRP A 417 -7.21 1.66 19.11
C TRP A 417 -5.99 2.40 18.56
N LEU A 418 -6.08 2.98 17.35
CA LEU A 418 -5.05 3.84 16.76
C LEU A 418 -4.76 5.05 17.67
N GLY A 419 -5.78 5.67 18.25
CA GLY A 419 -5.63 6.75 19.22
C GLY A 419 -4.75 6.40 20.41
N ASP A 420 -4.87 5.18 20.93
CA ASP A 420 -3.98 4.68 21.99
C ASP A 420 -2.52 4.55 21.50
N ARG A 421 -2.30 4.16 20.24
CA ARG A 421 -0.96 4.04 19.63
C ARG A 421 -0.33 5.41 19.42
N PHE A 422 -1.11 6.37 18.92
CA PHE A 422 -0.71 7.77 18.77
C PHE A 422 -0.36 8.42 20.12
N ALA A 423 -1.03 8.02 21.20
CA ALA A 423 -0.73 8.45 22.56
C ALA A 423 0.45 7.68 23.20
N GLY A 424 1.12 6.78 22.47
CA GLY A 424 2.27 6.02 22.95
C GLY A 424 1.94 4.95 23.99
N LYS A 425 0.67 4.54 24.12
CA LYS A 425 0.31 3.42 25.02
C LYS A 425 0.83 2.12 24.43
N THR A 426 1.29 1.20 25.27
CA THR A 426 1.76 -0.12 24.81
C THR A 426 0.58 -1.00 24.36
N GLU A 427 0.80 -1.89 23.41
CA GLU A 427 -0.12 -2.97 23.01
C GLU A 427 0.67 -4.27 23.10
N TYR A 428 0.09 -5.26 23.77
CA TYR A 428 0.71 -6.57 23.94
C TYR A 428 0.11 -7.61 23.00
N GLY A 429 -1.02 -7.29 22.35
CA GLY A 429 -1.77 -8.22 21.52
C GLY A 429 -2.69 -9.12 22.35
N ASN A 430 -3.33 -10.06 21.65
CA ASN A 430 -4.07 -11.18 22.23
C ASN A 430 -3.84 -12.47 21.42
N CYS A 431 -2.64 -12.54 20.83
CA CYS A 431 -1.89 -13.78 20.75
C CYS A 431 -1.55 -14.23 22.19
#